data_AF-Q6GQ28-F1
#
_entry.id   AF-Q6GQ28-F1
#
_cell.length_a   1.000
_cell.length_b   1.000
_cell.length_c   1.000
_cell.angle_alpha   90.00
_cell.angle_beta   90.00
_cell.angle_gamma   90.00
#
_symmetry.space_group_name_H-M   'P 1'
#
loop_
_entity.id
_entity.type
_entity.pdbx_description
1 polymer ?
#
loop_
_entity_poly.entity_id
_entity_poly.type
_entity_poly.pdbx_seq_one_letter_code
_entity_poly.pdbx_strand_id
1 'polypeptide(L)'
;MASKDQSDYDMDIEKALEQVDFDDPEPYTDKPFEEEEDQASAPDFPPFAPAFIPPKHATDEVYIELHELTMDAHNEMRWVEAARWLKLEEDYQDDIRQWGKPQISYLTFHSLLEVHRAFKKGTVLLDLAEKTLPGISSQVIDQMIYEDHLKPQNRDEVLKALLLQHSRPDEEIVKGGDPESGQPLLHSLEMKTIPEKEEKKSPLAERVPENAEASIVLVGCVSFLEQPTLAFVRLKEAVYLDSVLEVSLPIRFLFVLLGPDNSNISYHEVGRAVSSMMAERVFRNEMYLAEGSKDLIKSLEDFLEYSIVLPPCDSPDEQLLKGLVPVQKNLLRKRYQMEKELGRSRPEIPAEPPEDPLRRTGKIFGGLVRDIRRRYPKYLSDITDALNPQCLAAVIFIYFAALSPAITFGGLMAEKTDKWMGVSELLVSTAVQGIVFCIFGAQPLLILGFSGPLLVFEEAFFNFCKSQGIEYIVGRVWIGFWLILIVIIVVAFEGSFLVRLSPDSRRKYFPF
;
A
#
# COMPACT_ATOMS: atom_id res chain seq x y z
N MET A 1 18.26 6.32 -10.72
CA MET A 1 18.02 6.10 -9.27
C MET A 1 16.99 5.01 -9.19
N ALA A 2 17.32 3.88 -8.58
CA ALA A 2 16.49 2.67 -8.64
C ALA A 2 15.13 2.90 -7.98
N SER A 3 14.10 2.41 -8.66
CA SER A 3 12.72 2.24 -8.21
C SER A 3 12.65 1.91 -6.71
N LYS A 4 12.02 2.77 -5.91
CA LYS A 4 11.54 2.38 -4.58
C LYS A 4 10.48 1.29 -4.80
N ASP A 5 10.61 0.17 -4.11
CA ASP A 5 9.63 -0.92 -4.18
C ASP A 5 8.28 -0.47 -3.63
N GLN A 6 7.19 -0.91 -4.27
CA GLN A 6 5.80 -0.49 -3.99
C GLN A 6 5.32 -0.80 -2.56
N SER A 7 5.93 -1.78 -1.88
CA SER A 7 5.70 -2.00 -0.44
C SER A 7 6.08 -0.78 0.38
N ASP A 8 7.08 0.00 -0.07
CA ASP A 8 7.47 1.24 0.60
C ASP A 8 6.42 2.32 0.44
N TYR A 9 5.62 2.39 -0.62
CA TYR A 9 4.65 3.48 -0.79
C TYR A 9 3.40 3.32 0.06
N ASP A 10 2.78 2.13 0.08
CA ASP A 10 1.62 1.87 0.93
C ASP A 10 2.04 1.85 2.41
N MET A 11 3.24 1.34 2.71
CA MET A 11 3.88 1.49 4.02
C MET A 11 4.27 2.95 4.31
N ASP A 12 4.62 3.77 3.32
CA ASP A 12 4.93 5.21 3.50
C ASP A 12 3.63 5.99 3.74
N ILE A 13 2.49 5.61 3.15
CA ILE A 13 1.16 6.15 3.52
C ILE A 13 0.81 5.73 4.93
N GLU A 14 0.88 4.44 5.27
CA GLU A 14 0.58 3.96 6.62
C GLU A 14 1.54 4.56 7.66
N LYS A 15 2.84 4.66 7.38
CA LYS A 15 3.82 5.38 8.22
C LYS A 15 3.53 6.87 8.29
N ALA A 16 3.11 7.51 7.21
CA ALA A 16 2.73 8.93 7.22
C ALA A 16 1.44 9.19 8.00
N LEU A 17 0.55 8.18 8.10
CA LEU A 17 -0.64 8.18 8.94
C LEU A 17 -0.29 7.89 10.42
N GLU A 18 0.77 7.12 10.69
CA GLU A 18 1.25 6.79 12.04
C GLU A 18 2.18 7.86 12.65
N GLN A 19 2.94 8.61 11.85
CA GLN A 19 3.98 9.55 12.33
C GLN A 19 3.48 10.92 12.84
N VAL A 20 2.17 11.14 12.95
CA VAL A 20 1.63 12.41 13.44
C VAL A 20 0.73 12.17 14.66
N ASP A 21 1.37 12.18 15.84
CA ASP A 21 0.70 12.49 17.11
C ASP A 21 0.22 13.94 17.03
N PHE A 22 -1.04 14.13 16.65
CA PHE A 22 -1.75 15.35 17.00
C PHE A 22 -2.17 15.22 18.46
N ASP A 23 -1.70 16.13 19.32
CA ASP A 23 -2.34 16.39 20.60
C ASP A 23 -3.83 16.64 20.32
N ASP A 24 -4.70 15.75 20.79
CA ASP A 24 -6.15 15.93 20.74
C ASP A 24 -6.49 17.30 21.35
N PRO A 25 -7.09 18.25 20.61
CA PRO A 25 -7.68 19.41 21.26
C PRO A 25 -8.87 18.92 22.09
N GLU A 26 -8.90 19.36 23.35
CA GLU A 26 -9.88 18.97 24.38
C GLU A 26 -11.32 18.87 23.83
N PRO A 27 -12.10 17.86 24.26
CA PRO A 27 -13.48 17.72 23.80
C PRO A 27 -14.32 18.90 24.29
N TYR A 28 -14.88 19.65 23.34
CA TYR A 28 -15.95 20.60 23.61
C TYR A 28 -17.13 19.86 24.25
N THR A 29 -17.59 20.39 25.37
CA THR A 29 -18.70 19.85 26.16
C THR A 29 -20.03 20.30 25.57
N ASP A 30 -20.66 19.44 24.76
CA ASP A 30 -22.08 19.60 24.44
C ASP A 30 -22.93 18.97 25.56
N LYS A 31 -23.79 19.81 26.15
CA LYS A 31 -24.81 19.37 27.11
C LYS A 31 -25.90 18.57 26.36
N PRO A 32 -26.42 17.47 26.92
CA PRO A 32 -27.48 16.72 26.28
C PRO A 32 -28.82 17.45 26.43
N PHE A 33 -29.56 17.52 25.33
CA PHE A 33 -30.99 17.83 25.30
C PHE A 33 -31.72 16.50 25.50
N GLU A 34 -32.57 16.42 26.53
CA GLU A 34 -33.45 15.28 26.79
C GLU A 34 -34.63 15.31 25.82
N GLU A 35 -34.83 14.26 25.03
CA GLU A 35 -36.12 13.92 24.42
C GLU A 35 -36.41 12.43 24.60
N GLU A 36 -37.68 12.17 24.88
CA GLU A 36 -38.26 10.99 25.53
C GLU A 36 -38.25 9.72 24.65
N GLU A 37 -37.85 8.58 25.24
CA GLU A 37 -37.96 7.24 24.64
C GLU A 37 -39.40 6.70 24.75
N ASP A 38 -40.10 6.62 23.61
CA ASP A 38 -41.29 5.76 23.48
C ASP A 38 -40.86 4.33 23.08
N GLN A 39 -41.21 3.38 23.94
CA GLN A 39 -40.93 1.95 23.80
C GLN A 39 -41.76 1.32 22.66
N ALA A 40 -41.08 0.81 21.63
CA ALA A 40 -41.61 -0.22 20.75
C ALA A 40 -40.56 -1.31 20.52
N SER A 41 -40.88 -2.53 20.97
CA SER A 41 -40.06 -3.73 20.84
C SER A 41 -39.77 -4.08 19.37
N ALA A 42 -38.48 -4.19 19.01
CA ALA A 42 -38.04 -4.69 17.71
C ALA A 42 -38.36 -6.19 17.55
N PRO A 43 -38.79 -6.66 16.36
CA PRO A 43 -39.00 -8.08 16.12
C PRO A 43 -37.67 -8.82 15.91
N ASP A 44 -37.59 -10.04 16.44
CA ASP A 44 -36.46 -10.96 16.28
C ASP A 44 -36.25 -11.33 14.79
N PHE A 45 -35.06 -11.06 14.27
CA PHE A 45 -34.61 -11.58 12.97
C PHE A 45 -33.89 -12.92 13.15
N PRO A 46 -34.13 -13.93 12.30
CA PRO A 46 -33.45 -15.22 12.37
C PRO A 46 -31.95 -15.10 12.00
N PRO A 47 -31.09 -16.02 12.45
CA PRO A 47 -29.66 -15.93 12.27
C PRO A 47 -29.27 -16.05 10.79
N PHE A 48 -28.54 -15.03 10.34
CA PHE A 48 -27.66 -14.93 9.17
C PHE A 48 -27.65 -16.11 8.20
N ALA A 49 -28.05 -15.82 6.96
CA ALA A 49 -27.69 -16.61 5.79
C ALA A 49 -26.15 -16.74 5.70
N PRO A 50 -25.62 -17.84 5.13
CA PRO A 50 -24.18 -18.06 5.04
C PRO A 50 -23.53 -16.92 4.27
N ALA A 51 -22.60 -16.23 4.92
CA ALA A 51 -21.80 -15.16 4.35
C ALA A 51 -21.15 -15.64 3.04
N PHE A 52 -21.37 -14.88 1.97
CA PHE A 52 -20.65 -15.04 0.72
C PHE A 52 -19.16 -14.88 1.02
N ILE A 53 -18.38 -15.92 0.72
CA ILE A 53 -16.92 -15.89 0.85
C ILE A 53 -16.40 -15.30 -0.47
N PRO A 54 -15.85 -14.07 -0.46
CA PRO A 54 -15.27 -13.50 -1.68
C PRO A 54 -14.14 -14.42 -2.18
N PRO A 55 -13.93 -14.52 -3.51
CA PRO A 55 -12.95 -15.44 -4.07
C PRO A 55 -11.55 -15.16 -3.50
N LYS A 56 -10.75 -16.23 -3.37
CA LYS A 56 -9.38 -16.26 -2.82
C LYS A 56 -8.38 -15.30 -3.51
N HIS A 57 -8.79 -14.59 -4.55
CA HIS A 57 -7.96 -13.79 -5.45
C HIS A 57 -8.46 -12.33 -5.56
N ALA A 58 -8.72 -11.64 -4.46
CA ALA A 58 -8.71 -10.17 -4.50
C ALA A 58 -7.24 -9.76 -4.63
N THR A 59 -6.89 -9.23 -5.79
CA THR A 59 -5.54 -8.86 -6.20
C THR A 59 -5.32 -7.42 -5.72
N ASP A 60 -4.20 -7.15 -5.05
CA ASP A 60 -3.98 -5.84 -4.41
C ASP A 60 -3.93 -4.68 -5.43
N GLU A 61 -3.74 -5.02 -6.71
CA GLU A 61 -3.56 -4.07 -7.80
C GLU A 61 -4.47 -4.42 -8.99
N VAL A 62 -5.03 -3.37 -9.60
CA VAL A 62 -5.88 -3.44 -10.80
C VAL A 62 -5.29 -2.50 -11.84
N TYR A 63 -5.30 -2.98 -13.08
CA TYR A 63 -4.90 -2.22 -14.26
C TYR A 63 -6.14 -1.73 -14.98
N ILE A 64 -6.21 -0.45 -15.33
CA ILE A 64 -7.41 0.14 -15.93
C ILE A 64 -7.05 0.77 -17.27
N GLU A 65 -7.84 0.47 -18.30
CA GLU A 65 -7.73 1.11 -19.62
C GLU A 65 -9.03 1.86 -19.94
N LEU A 66 -8.88 3.09 -20.42
CA LEU A 66 -9.95 3.93 -20.97
C LEU A 66 -9.86 3.91 -22.48
N HIS A 67 -10.94 3.48 -23.12
CA HIS A 67 -11.09 3.43 -24.56
C HIS A 67 -12.20 4.37 -25.02
N GLU A 68 -11.91 5.12 -26.08
CA GLU A 68 -12.85 6.04 -26.68
C GLU A 68 -13.31 5.55 -28.05
N LEU A 69 -14.60 5.74 -28.33
CA LEU A 69 -15.14 5.47 -29.66
C LEU A 69 -14.83 6.65 -30.57
N THR A 70 -13.84 6.48 -31.44
CA THR A 70 -13.39 7.50 -32.40
C THR A 70 -13.62 7.04 -33.84
N MET A 71 -13.67 8.00 -34.75
CA MET A 71 -13.77 7.75 -36.19
C MET A 71 -12.40 7.94 -36.81
N ASP A 72 -11.95 6.97 -37.60
CA ASP A 72 -10.66 7.02 -38.28
C ASP A 72 -10.69 7.87 -39.56
N ALA A 73 -9.52 8.04 -40.18
CA ALA A 73 -9.39 8.78 -41.44
C ALA A 73 -10.13 8.14 -42.63
N HIS A 74 -10.53 6.86 -42.51
CA HIS A 74 -11.32 6.13 -43.49
C HIS A 74 -12.83 6.18 -43.18
N ASN A 75 -13.23 6.96 -42.18
CA ASN A 75 -14.61 7.11 -41.73
C ASN A 75 -15.21 5.80 -41.18
N GLU A 76 -14.36 4.92 -40.65
CA GLU A 76 -14.70 3.73 -39.88
C GLU A 76 -14.59 4.02 -38.38
N MET A 77 -15.55 3.51 -37.61
CA MET A 77 -15.56 3.68 -36.15
C MET A 77 -14.70 2.59 -35.50
N ARG A 78 -13.89 2.96 -34.52
CA ARG A 78 -13.03 2.04 -33.75
C ARG A 78 -12.88 2.50 -32.30
N TRP A 79 -12.56 1.57 -31.42
CA TRP A 79 -12.20 1.89 -30.04
C TRP A 79 -10.71 2.17 -29.97
N VAL A 80 -10.31 3.32 -29.46
CA VAL A 80 -8.90 3.70 -29.31
C VAL A 80 -8.60 3.90 -27.83
N GLU A 81 -7.51 3.30 -27.35
CA GLU A 81 -7.02 3.52 -25.99
C GLU A 81 -6.59 4.99 -25.82
N ALA A 82 -7.21 5.72 -24.90
CA ALA A 82 -6.90 7.12 -24.63
C ALA A 82 -6.05 7.30 -23.37
N ALA A 83 -6.33 6.53 -22.32
CA ALA A 83 -5.61 6.64 -21.06
C ALA A 83 -5.57 5.30 -20.31
N ARG A 84 -4.60 5.17 -19.40
CA ARG A 84 -4.45 3.97 -18.57
C ARG A 84 -4.00 4.31 -17.15
N TRP A 85 -4.36 3.44 -16.21
CA TRP A 85 -4.01 3.61 -14.80
C TRP A 85 -3.32 2.36 -14.23
N LEU A 86 -2.21 2.61 -13.56
CA LEU A 86 -1.56 1.70 -12.63
C LEU A 86 -1.26 2.49 -11.36
N LYS A 87 -2.30 2.69 -10.53
CA LYS A 87 -2.42 3.71 -9.45
C LYS A 87 -2.33 5.16 -9.93
N LEU A 88 -1.34 5.47 -10.78
CA LEU A 88 -1.16 6.74 -11.46
C LEU A 88 -1.72 6.66 -12.88
N GLU A 89 -2.18 7.81 -13.37
CA GLU A 89 -2.70 8.02 -14.71
C GLU A 89 -1.58 8.27 -15.72
N GLU A 90 -1.59 7.56 -16.83
CA GLU A 90 -0.85 7.90 -18.05
C GLU A 90 -1.89 8.18 -19.15
N ASP A 91 -1.87 9.40 -19.67
CA ASP A 91 -2.77 9.84 -20.74
C ASP A 91 -2.02 9.86 -22.07
N TYR A 92 -2.68 9.47 -23.16
CA TYR A 92 -2.09 9.47 -24.50
C TYR A 92 -2.25 10.84 -25.16
N GLN A 93 -1.14 11.47 -25.51
CA GLN A 93 -1.15 12.80 -26.11
C GLN A 93 -1.14 12.70 -27.63
N ASP A 94 -2.30 12.90 -28.27
CA ASP A 94 -2.45 12.85 -29.73
C ASP A 94 -1.54 13.85 -30.46
N ASP A 95 -1.35 15.05 -29.91
CA ASP A 95 -0.50 16.12 -30.46
C ASP A 95 0.96 15.65 -30.67
N ILE A 96 1.47 14.84 -29.74
CA ILE A 96 2.88 14.43 -29.68
C ILE A 96 3.04 12.93 -30.03
N ARG A 97 1.92 12.20 -30.17
CA ARG A 97 1.85 10.75 -30.39
C ARG A 97 2.69 9.97 -29.38
N GLN A 98 2.54 10.34 -28.11
CA GLN A 98 3.31 9.75 -27.01
C GLN A 98 2.48 9.67 -25.74
N TRP A 99 2.74 8.61 -24.98
CA TRP A 99 2.23 8.46 -23.62
C TRP A 99 2.83 9.50 -22.67
N GLY A 100 1.97 10.21 -21.94
CA GLY A 100 2.34 11.13 -20.88
C GLY A 100 3.11 10.48 -19.73
N LYS A 101 3.62 11.29 -18.79
CA LYS A 101 4.23 10.78 -17.57
C LYS A 101 3.15 10.31 -16.58
N PRO A 102 3.40 9.25 -15.78
CA PRO A 102 2.50 8.87 -14.70
C PRO A 102 2.26 10.05 -13.77
N GLN A 103 0.99 10.41 -13.56
CA GLN A 103 0.59 11.52 -12.71
C GLN A 103 -0.59 11.16 -11.81
N ILE A 104 -0.81 11.98 -10.79
CA ILE A 104 -2.02 11.88 -9.96
C ILE A 104 -3.20 12.38 -10.78
N SER A 105 -4.29 11.63 -10.78
CA SER A 105 -5.53 12.02 -11.45
C SER A 105 -6.20 13.20 -10.76
N TYR A 106 -6.33 14.28 -11.50
CA TYR A 106 -7.20 15.40 -11.13
C TYR A 106 -8.48 15.30 -11.95
N LEU A 107 -9.62 15.43 -11.26
CA LEU A 107 -10.94 15.25 -11.83
C LEU A 107 -11.70 16.57 -11.85
N THR A 108 -12.47 16.77 -12.90
CA THR A 108 -13.38 17.90 -12.98
C THR A 108 -14.61 17.65 -12.10
N PHE A 109 -15.12 18.67 -11.40
CA PHE A 109 -16.35 18.54 -10.64
C PHE A 109 -17.54 18.09 -11.50
N HIS A 110 -17.57 18.53 -12.76
CA HIS A 110 -18.62 18.18 -13.71
C HIS A 110 -18.60 16.68 -14.05
N SER A 111 -17.43 16.09 -14.34
CA SER A 111 -17.33 14.65 -14.64
C SER A 111 -17.84 13.79 -13.48
N LEU A 112 -17.43 14.08 -12.25
CA LEU A 112 -17.89 13.39 -11.05
C LEU A 112 -19.42 13.50 -10.85
N LEU A 113 -20.00 14.67 -11.14
CA LEU A 113 -21.44 14.86 -11.07
C LEU A 113 -22.19 14.04 -12.13
N GLU A 114 -21.66 13.96 -13.35
CA GLU A 114 -22.23 13.11 -14.40
C GLU A 114 -22.08 11.62 -14.08
N VAL A 115 -20.93 11.17 -13.54
CA VAL A 115 -20.76 9.80 -13.03
C VAL A 115 -21.85 9.49 -12.01
N HIS A 116 -22.07 10.37 -11.04
CA HIS A 116 -23.08 10.19 -10.01
C HIS A 116 -24.51 10.12 -10.57
N ARG A 117 -24.85 10.93 -11.57
CA ARG A 117 -26.14 10.81 -12.28
C ARG A 117 -26.24 9.51 -13.06
N ALA A 118 -25.17 9.11 -13.71
CA ALA A 118 -25.10 7.92 -14.54
C ALA A 118 -25.23 6.64 -13.71
N PHE A 119 -24.60 6.55 -12.52
CA PHE A 119 -24.77 5.42 -11.59
C PHE A 119 -26.19 5.35 -10.99
N LYS A 120 -26.84 6.49 -10.73
CA LYS A 120 -28.21 6.51 -10.18
C LYS A 120 -29.26 5.93 -11.12
N LYS A 121 -29.02 6.02 -12.43
CA LYS A 121 -29.89 5.48 -13.49
C LYS A 121 -29.15 4.44 -14.33
N GLY A 122 -28.06 3.89 -13.81
CA GLY A 122 -27.20 3.00 -14.57
C GLY A 122 -27.68 1.57 -14.49
N THR A 123 -27.42 0.83 -15.56
CA THR A 123 -27.63 -0.62 -15.58
C THR A 123 -26.50 -1.32 -14.83
N VAL A 124 -26.83 -2.21 -13.90
CA VAL A 124 -25.85 -2.89 -13.04
C VAL A 124 -25.99 -4.39 -13.17
N LEU A 125 -24.95 -5.05 -13.69
CA LEU A 125 -24.88 -6.50 -13.86
C LEU A 125 -23.74 -7.06 -13.00
N LEU A 126 -24.09 -7.68 -11.87
CA LEU A 126 -23.13 -8.26 -10.94
C LEU A 126 -23.02 -9.77 -11.15
N ASP A 127 -21.79 -10.27 -11.01
CA ASP A 127 -21.42 -11.69 -11.11
C ASP A 127 -21.92 -12.35 -12.40
N LEU A 128 -21.77 -11.63 -13.52
CA LEU A 128 -22.12 -12.10 -14.85
C LEU A 128 -21.21 -13.28 -15.24
N ALA A 129 -21.82 -14.41 -15.61
CA ALA A 129 -21.13 -15.66 -15.93
C ALA A 129 -20.80 -15.80 -17.43
N GLU A 130 -20.52 -14.69 -18.11
CA GLU A 130 -20.15 -14.65 -19.52
C GLU A 130 -18.63 -14.67 -19.71
N LYS A 131 -18.16 -15.25 -20.82
CA LYS A 131 -16.72 -15.43 -21.10
C LYS A 131 -16.25 -14.81 -22.41
N THR A 132 -17.14 -14.14 -23.14
CA THR A 132 -16.82 -13.55 -24.43
C THR A 132 -17.39 -12.14 -24.51
N LEU A 133 -16.70 -11.24 -25.21
CA LEU A 133 -17.16 -9.86 -25.39
C LEU A 133 -18.56 -9.80 -26.03
N PRO A 134 -18.90 -10.59 -27.07
CA PRO A 134 -20.26 -10.63 -27.60
C PRO A 134 -21.32 -11.09 -26.61
N GLY A 135 -21.01 -12.08 -25.76
CA GLY A 135 -21.91 -12.54 -24.71
C GLY A 135 -22.18 -11.45 -23.68
N ILE A 136 -21.12 -10.78 -23.21
CA ILE A 136 -21.21 -9.66 -22.27
C ILE A 136 -22.02 -8.52 -22.90
N SER A 137 -21.67 -8.09 -24.12
CA SER A 137 -22.35 -7.00 -24.81
C SER A 137 -23.84 -7.29 -25.05
N SER A 138 -24.21 -8.52 -25.42
CA SER A 138 -25.63 -8.88 -25.58
C SER A 138 -26.39 -8.77 -24.27
N GLN A 139 -25.85 -9.31 -23.17
CA GLN A 139 -26.49 -9.25 -21.85
C GLN A 139 -26.63 -7.80 -21.35
N VAL A 140 -25.59 -6.98 -21.54
CA VAL A 140 -25.61 -5.55 -21.20
C VAL A 140 -26.73 -4.83 -21.96
N ILE A 141 -26.80 -5.04 -23.28
CA ILE A 141 -27.80 -4.39 -24.13
C ILE A 141 -29.21 -4.87 -23.79
N ASP A 142 -29.41 -6.17 -23.60
CA ASP A 142 -30.72 -6.73 -23.28
C ASP A 142 -31.22 -6.20 -21.91
N GLN A 143 -30.32 -6.03 -20.93
CA GLN A 143 -30.65 -5.41 -19.65
C GLN A 143 -30.93 -3.89 -19.78
N MET A 144 -30.13 -3.15 -20.57
CA MET A 144 -30.39 -1.74 -20.85
C MET A 144 -31.74 -1.51 -21.53
N ILE A 145 -32.17 -2.43 -22.40
CA ILE A 145 -33.50 -2.39 -23.04
C ILE A 145 -34.60 -2.69 -22.02
N TYR A 146 -34.39 -3.68 -21.14
CA TYR A 146 -35.35 -4.02 -20.09
C TYR A 146 -35.58 -2.88 -19.09
N GLU A 147 -34.55 -2.09 -18.79
CA GLU A 147 -34.60 -0.91 -17.91
C GLU A 147 -35.03 0.38 -18.63
N ASP A 148 -35.46 0.29 -19.90
CA ASP A 148 -35.87 1.43 -20.74
C ASP A 148 -34.77 2.50 -20.97
N HIS A 149 -33.50 2.14 -20.79
CA HIS A 149 -32.37 3.02 -21.11
C HIS A 149 -32.04 3.03 -22.61
N LEU A 150 -32.28 1.91 -23.29
CA LEU A 150 -32.07 1.75 -24.73
C LEU A 150 -33.35 1.29 -25.44
N LYS A 151 -33.67 1.90 -26.59
CA LYS A 151 -34.79 1.44 -27.41
C LYS A 151 -34.41 0.15 -28.15
N PRO A 152 -35.32 -0.83 -28.29
CA PRO A 152 -35.04 -2.09 -28.98
C PRO A 152 -34.55 -1.92 -30.44
N GLN A 153 -34.92 -0.82 -31.09
CA GLN A 153 -34.53 -0.50 -32.47
C GLN A 153 -33.02 -0.21 -32.62
N ASN A 154 -32.38 0.23 -31.54
CA ASN A 154 -30.96 0.60 -31.52
C ASN A 154 -30.06 -0.56 -31.08
N ARG A 155 -30.64 -1.72 -30.77
CA ARG A 155 -29.93 -2.92 -30.28
C ARG A 155 -28.76 -3.32 -31.19
N ASP A 156 -29.04 -3.48 -32.47
CA ASP A 156 -28.05 -4.00 -33.43
C ASP A 156 -26.93 -3.00 -33.69
N GLU A 157 -27.24 -1.70 -33.65
CA GLU A 157 -26.26 -0.63 -33.85
C GLU A 157 -25.30 -0.52 -32.65
N VAL A 158 -25.82 -0.57 -31.43
CA VAL A 158 -25.01 -0.57 -30.20
C VAL A 158 -24.20 -1.86 -30.09
N LEU A 159 -24.79 -3.02 -30.41
CA LEU A 159 -24.07 -4.28 -30.42
C LEU A 159 -22.91 -4.26 -31.41
N LYS A 160 -23.15 -3.73 -32.62
CA LYS A 160 -22.10 -3.55 -33.61
C LYS A 160 -21.01 -2.61 -33.09
N ALA A 161 -21.38 -1.50 -32.45
CA ALA A 161 -20.42 -0.54 -31.89
C ALA A 161 -19.54 -1.15 -30.80
N LEU A 162 -20.11 -1.92 -29.86
CA LEU A 162 -19.36 -2.59 -28.79
C LEU A 162 -18.46 -3.75 -29.28
N LEU A 163 -18.66 -4.20 -30.52
CA LEU A 163 -17.86 -5.28 -31.14
C LEU A 163 -16.88 -4.77 -32.19
N LEU A 164 -16.73 -3.45 -32.33
CA LEU A 164 -15.69 -2.85 -33.16
C LEU A 164 -14.31 -3.22 -32.64
N GLN A 165 -13.32 -3.18 -33.53
CA GLN A 165 -11.95 -3.47 -33.17
C GLN A 165 -11.43 -2.44 -32.16
N HIS A 166 -10.74 -2.93 -31.12
CA HIS A 166 -9.98 -2.11 -30.20
C HIS A 166 -8.55 -1.97 -30.77
N SER A 167 -8.14 -0.73 -31.00
CA SER A 167 -6.88 -0.37 -31.63
C SER A 167 -6.01 0.41 -30.66
N ARG A 168 -4.70 0.27 -30.84
CA ARG A 168 -3.72 1.08 -30.12
C ARG A 168 -3.51 2.41 -30.84
N PRO A 169 -3.14 3.48 -30.14
CA PRO A 169 -2.77 4.74 -30.77
C PRO A 169 -1.57 4.61 -31.73
N ASP A 170 -0.62 3.73 -31.41
CA ASP A 170 0.61 3.52 -32.18
C ASP A 170 0.42 2.70 -33.48
N GLU A 171 -0.73 2.05 -33.68
CA GLU A 171 -0.99 1.24 -34.89
C GLU A 171 -1.27 2.08 -36.14
N GLU A 172 -1.31 3.42 -36.02
CA GLU A 172 -1.34 4.33 -37.17
C GLU A 172 0.01 4.45 -37.89
N ILE A 173 0.41 3.40 -38.61
CA ILE A 173 1.37 3.52 -39.71
C ILE A 173 0.62 3.38 -41.04
N VAL A 174 0.03 4.48 -41.50
CA VAL A 174 -0.23 4.68 -42.93
C VAL A 174 0.34 6.03 -43.36
N LYS A 175 1.40 5.94 -44.17
CA LYS A 175 2.00 7.06 -44.90
C LYS A 175 0.98 7.67 -45.85
N GLY A 176 0.79 8.99 -45.77
CA GLY A 176 0.35 9.82 -46.89
C GLY A 176 -0.98 10.54 -46.65
N GLY A 177 -0.89 11.82 -46.31
CA GLY A 177 -2.01 12.76 -46.36
C GLY A 177 -1.60 14.10 -45.73
N ASP A 178 -1.63 15.16 -46.52
CA ASP A 178 -1.35 16.54 -46.08
C ASP A 178 -2.24 16.98 -44.90
N PRO A 179 -1.74 17.76 -43.94
CA PRO A 179 -2.45 18.15 -42.72
C PRO A 179 -3.41 19.35 -42.94
N GLU A 180 -4.25 19.32 -43.97
CA GLU A 180 -5.24 20.37 -44.25
C GLU A 180 -6.60 19.83 -44.72
N SER A 181 -7.24 18.94 -43.95
CA SER A 181 -8.71 18.87 -43.92
C SER A 181 -9.22 18.06 -42.73
N GLY A 182 -9.72 18.76 -41.71
CA GLY A 182 -10.44 18.18 -40.59
C GLY A 182 -10.76 19.28 -39.60
N GLN A 183 -12.04 19.63 -39.46
CA GLN A 183 -12.47 20.63 -38.49
C GLN A 183 -12.12 20.17 -37.08
N PRO A 184 -11.54 21.03 -36.22
CA PRO A 184 -11.25 20.66 -34.85
C PRO A 184 -12.58 20.56 -34.09
N LEU A 185 -12.97 19.35 -33.71
CA LEU A 185 -14.03 19.16 -32.73
C LEU A 185 -13.49 19.66 -31.39
N LEU A 186 -14.07 20.78 -30.94
CA LEU A 186 -13.93 21.43 -29.63
C LEU A 186 -12.79 20.88 -28.75
N HIS A 187 -11.63 21.54 -28.87
CA HIS A 187 -10.49 21.43 -27.97
C HIS A 187 -10.99 21.44 -26.52
N SER A 188 -10.98 20.26 -25.89
CA SER A 188 -11.34 20.13 -24.49
C SER A 188 -10.32 20.93 -23.68
N LEU A 189 -10.78 21.58 -22.61
CA LEU A 189 -9.91 22.17 -21.59
C LEU A 189 -9.24 21.01 -20.84
N GLU A 190 -8.30 20.34 -21.49
CA GLU A 190 -7.37 19.42 -20.86
C GLU A 190 -6.68 20.16 -19.73
N MET A 191 -6.52 19.48 -18.60
CA MET A 191 -5.62 19.93 -17.55
C MET A 191 -4.18 19.68 -18.03
N LYS A 192 -3.72 20.46 -19.04
CA LYS A 192 -2.38 20.33 -19.63
C LYS A 192 -1.32 20.61 -18.56
N THR A 193 -0.66 19.56 -18.08
CA THR A 193 0.56 19.67 -17.29
C THR A 193 1.75 19.96 -18.20
N ILE A 194 2.67 20.82 -17.74
CA ILE A 194 3.82 21.30 -18.52
C ILE A 194 4.69 20.12 -18.97
N PRO A 195 5.06 20.00 -20.26
CA PRO A 195 5.93 18.92 -20.73
C PRO A 195 7.36 19.14 -20.22
N GLU A 196 7.84 18.23 -19.37
CA GLU A 196 9.24 18.19 -18.90
C GLU A 196 9.99 16.95 -19.42
N LYS A 197 11.30 17.13 -19.66
CA LYS A 197 12.24 16.23 -20.38
C LYS A 197 12.16 14.73 -20.04
N GLU A 198 12.46 13.96 -21.08
CA GLU A 198 12.41 12.49 -21.21
C GLU A 198 13.30 11.73 -20.20
N GLU A 199 12.72 10.70 -19.58
CA GLU A 199 13.45 9.56 -18.99
C GLU A 199 13.00 8.26 -19.69
N LYS A 200 13.94 7.35 -19.97
CA LYS A 200 13.68 6.06 -20.64
C LYS A 200 12.86 5.16 -19.70
N LYS A 201 11.61 4.86 -20.09
CA LYS A 201 10.70 3.95 -19.36
C LYS A 201 10.98 2.47 -19.68
N SER A 202 10.77 1.60 -18.71
CA SER A 202 10.69 0.13 -18.92
C SER A 202 9.36 -0.24 -19.60
N PRO A 203 9.28 -1.40 -20.28
CA PRO A 203 8.05 -1.87 -20.91
C PRO A 203 6.89 -1.98 -19.91
N LEU A 204 5.67 -1.60 -20.34
CA LEU A 204 4.45 -1.63 -19.50
C LEU A 204 4.20 -3.01 -18.86
N ALA A 205 4.45 -4.08 -19.61
CA ALA A 205 4.29 -5.46 -19.16
C ALA A 205 5.19 -5.83 -17.96
N GLU A 206 6.32 -5.13 -17.74
CA GLU A 206 7.19 -5.34 -16.58
C GLU A 206 6.69 -4.58 -15.33
N ARG A 207 5.80 -3.59 -15.49
CA ARG A 207 5.25 -2.78 -14.40
C ARG A 207 3.96 -3.38 -13.83
N VAL A 208 3.27 -4.22 -14.60
CA VAL A 208 2.01 -4.85 -14.19
C VAL A 208 2.29 -6.08 -13.32
N PRO A 209 1.66 -6.22 -12.15
CA PRO A 209 1.81 -7.40 -11.31
C PRO A 209 1.28 -8.68 -11.96
N GLU A 210 1.94 -9.81 -11.66
CA GLU A 210 1.57 -11.13 -12.21
C GLU A 210 0.13 -11.58 -11.86
N ASN A 211 -0.43 -11.05 -10.77
CA ASN A 211 -1.79 -11.34 -10.33
C ASN A 211 -2.76 -10.20 -10.62
N ALA A 212 -2.45 -9.18 -11.42
CA ALA A 212 -3.39 -8.06 -11.61
C ALA A 212 -4.65 -8.50 -12.40
N GLU A 213 -5.82 -8.06 -11.95
CA GLU A 213 -7.05 -8.08 -12.74
C GLU A 213 -7.22 -6.73 -13.46
N ALA A 214 -7.89 -6.73 -14.62
CA ALA A 214 -8.09 -5.54 -15.42
C ALA A 214 -9.52 -4.99 -15.33
N SER A 215 -9.63 -3.67 -15.49
CA SER A 215 -10.88 -2.91 -15.56
C SER A 215 -10.92 -2.16 -16.89
N ILE A 216 -12.00 -2.28 -17.65
CA ILE A 216 -12.15 -1.57 -18.91
C ILE A 216 -13.22 -0.50 -18.79
N VAL A 217 -12.91 0.69 -19.27
CA VAL A 217 -13.86 1.81 -19.38
C VAL A 217 -14.02 2.17 -20.85
N LEU A 218 -15.21 1.95 -21.39
CA LEU A 218 -15.58 2.27 -22.77
C LEU A 218 -16.45 3.53 -22.76
N VAL A 219 -15.97 4.61 -23.36
CA VAL A 219 -16.73 5.86 -23.50
C VAL A 219 -16.97 6.23 -24.96
N GLY A 220 -18.19 6.58 -25.32
CA GLY A 220 -18.51 6.88 -26.72
C GLY A 220 -19.70 7.80 -26.93
N CYS A 221 -19.59 8.64 -27.95
CA CYS A 221 -20.68 9.47 -28.45
C CYS A 221 -21.44 8.75 -29.56
N VAL A 222 -22.75 8.58 -29.37
CA VAL A 222 -23.67 7.98 -30.34
C VAL A 222 -24.92 8.85 -30.46
N SER A 223 -25.13 9.42 -31.64
CA SER A 223 -26.13 10.46 -31.91
C SER A 223 -27.59 9.99 -31.79
N PHE A 224 -27.85 8.69 -31.78
CA PHE A 224 -29.19 8.12 -31.66
C PHE A 224 -29.66 7.92 -30.21
N LEU A 225 -28.79 8.07 -29.22
CA LEU A 225 -29.18 8.02 -27.80
C LEU A 225 -29.78 9.36 -27.37
N GLU A 226 -30.88 9.33 -26.63
CA GLU A 226 -31.51 10.57 -26.12
C GLU A 226 -30.88 11.06 -24.82
N GLN A 227 -30.28 10.16 -24.04
CA GLN A 227 -29.67 10.44 -22.75
C GLN A 227 -28.39 9.61 -22.55
N PRO A 228 -27.41 10.13 -21.78
CA PRO A 228 -26.25 9.35 -21.36
C PRO A 228 -26.68 8.10 -20.58
N THR A 229 -26.11 6.95 -20.94
CA THR A 229 -26.41 5.65 -20.36
C THR A 229 -25.11 4.99 -19.90
N LEU A 230 -25.10 4.51 -18.66
CA LEU A 230 -24.01 3.75 -18.08
C LEU A 230 -24.45 2.31 -17.84
N ALA A 231 -23.64 1.34 -18.24
CA ALA A 231 -23.67 0.01 -17.67
C ALA A 231 -22.39 -0.29 -16.91
N PHE A 232 -22.55 -0.83 -15.71
CA PHE A 232 -21.49 -1.43 -14.92
C PHE A 232 -21.65 -2.94 -14.90
N VAL A 233 -20.57 -3.65 -15.22
CA VAL A 233 -20.51 -5.11 -15.23
C VAL A 233 -19.40 -5.58 -14.31
N ARG A 234 -19.72 -6.48 -13.38
CA ARG A 234 -18.75 -7.31 -12.65
C ARG A 234 -18.87 -8.74 -13.13
N LEU A 235 -17.78 -9.30 -13.69
CA LEU A 235 -17.74 -10.69 -14.11
C LEU A 235 -17.56 -11.62 -12.90
N LYS A 236 -18.24 -12.76 -12.93
CA LYS A 236 -18.16 -13.78 -11.85
C LYS A 236 -16.75 -14.34 -11.70
N GLU A 237 -16.11 -14.63 -12.81
CA GLU A 237 -14.69 -15.01 -12.91
C GLU A 237 -14.02 -13.96 -13.82
N ALA A 238 -12.76 -13.61 -13.55
CA ALA A 238 -12.04 -12.71 -14.44
C ALA A 238 -11.69 -13.46 -15.74
N VAL A 239 -11.86 -12.80 -16.89
CA VAL A 239 -11.82 -13.44 -18.22
C VAL A 239 -10.86 -12.71 -19.13
N TYR A 240 -10.05 -13.47 -19.88
CA TYR A 240 -9.25 -12.92 -20.97
C TYR A 240 -10.14 -12.66 -22.19
N LEU A 241 -10.28 -11.38 -22.58
CA LEU A 241 -10.95 -11.01 -23.82
C LEU A 241 -9.89 -10.72 -24.89
N ASP A 242 -9.92 -11.52 -25.95
CA ASP A 242 -8.98 -11.38 -27.06
C ASP A 242 -9.14 -10.02 -27.75
N SER A 243 -8.02 -9.38 -28.09
CA SER A 243 -7.97 -8.14 -28.87
C SER A 243 -8.64 -6.92 -28.22
N VAL A 244 -8.82 -6.91 -26.90
CA VAL A 244 -9.40 -5.76 -26.17
C VAL A 244 -8.33 -4.96 -25.41
N LEU A 245 -7.45 -5.64 -24.66
CA LEU A 245 -6.38 -5.01 -23.88
C LEU A 245 -5.01 -5.10 -24.57
N GLU A 246 -4.13 -4.13 -24.31
CA GLU A 246 -2.72 -4.24 -24.73
C GLU A 246 -1.99 -5.34 -23.95
N VAL A 247 -2.18 -5.37 -22.63
CA VAL A 247 -1.56 -6.35 -21.73
C VAL A 247 -2.50 -7.53 -21.55
N SER A 248 -1.97 -8.75 -21.66
CA SER A 248 -2.75 -9.97 -21.46
C SER A 248 -3.11 -10.16 -19.98
N LEU A 249 -4.19 -9.49 -19.56
CA LEU A 249 -4.73 -9.54 -18.20
C LEU A 249 -6.18 -10.03 -18.22
N PRO A 250 -6.59 -10.77 -17.18
CA PRO A 250 -7.97 -11.18 -17.03
C PRO A 250 -8.82 -9.97 -16.60
N ILE A 251 -9.88 -9.68 -17.34
CA ILE A 251 -10.78 -8.56 -17.10
C ILE A 251 -11.81 -8.97 -16.05
N ARG A 252 -12.02 -8.12 -15.05
CA ARG A 252 -13.01 -8.32 -13.97
C ARG A 252 -14.20 -7.39 -14.10
N PHE A 253 -13.95 -6.11 -14.39
CA PHE A 253 -14.99 -5.10 -14.48
C PHE A 253 -15.01 -4.42 -15.84
N LEU A 254 -16.21 -4.08 -16.30
CA LEU A 254 -16.43 -3.31 -17.50
C LEU A 254 -17.38 -2.15 -17.20
N PHE A 255 -17.03 -0.96 -17.67
CA PHE A 255 -17.88 0.22 -17.68
C PHE A 255 -18.16 0.58 -19.12
N VAL A 256 -19.44 0.69 -19.48
CA VAL A 256 -19.88 1.11 -20.81
C VAL A 256 -20.68 2.38 -20.65
N LEU A 257 -20.11 3.51 -21.07
CA LEU A 257 -20.75 4.81 -21.03
C LEU A 257 -20.97 5.31 -22.45
N LEU A 258 -22.22 5.32 -22.87
CA LEU A 258 -22.62 5.78 -24.19
C LEU A 258 -23.63 6.92 -24.06
N GLY A 259 -23.56 7.92 -24.91
CA GLY A 259 -24.58 8.97 -24.91
C GLY A 259 -24.56 9.88 -26.13
N PRO A 260 -25.52 10.80 -26.25
CA PRO A 260 -25.56 11.77 -27.34
C PRO A 260 -24.37 12.72 -27.32
N ASP A 261 -24.03 13.24 -28.50
CA ASP A 261 -23.14 14.37 -28.64
C ASP A 261 -23.80 15.63 -28.08
N ASN A 262 -23.45 15.96 -26.83
CA ASN A 262 -23.93 17.13 -26.10
C ASN A 262 -22.72 17.98 -25.74
N SER A 263 -22.71 19.25 -26.16
CA SER A 263 -21.59 20.19 -25.91
C SER A 263 -21.24 20.41 -24.43
N ASN A 264 -22.11 20.00 -23.51
CA ASN A 264 -21.93 20.21 -22.08
C ASN A 264 -21.24 19.03 -21.38
N ILE A 265 -21.22 17.84 -21.98
CA ILE A 265 -20.71 16.61 -21.36
C ILE A 265 -19.47 16.16 -22.13
N SER A 266 -18.32 16.13 -21.46
CA SER A 266 -17.11 15.49 -21.98
C SER A 266 -17.07 14.04 -21.50
N TYR A 267 -17.42 13.09 -22.38
CA TYR A 267 -17.40 11.66 -22.04
C TYR A 267 -15.99 11.16 -21.70
N HIS A 268 -14.96 11.75 -22.30
CA HIS A 268 -13.56 11.54 -21.92
C HIS A 268 -13.34 11.79 -20.42
N GLU A 269 -13.74 12.97 -19.94
CA GLU A 269 -13.58 13.36 -18.54
C GLU A 269 -14.42 12.47 -17.60
N VAL A 270 -15.62 12.06 -18.02
CA VAL A 270 -16.44 11.09 -17.26
C VAL A 270 -15.74 9.73 -17.18
N GLY A 271 -15.15 9.26 -18.28
CA GLY A 271 -14.35 8.04 -18.34
C GLY A 271 -13.11 8.09 -17.43
N ARG A 272 -12.39 9.22 -17.45
CA ARG A 272 -11.26 9.48 -16.54
C ARG A 272 -11.70 9.46 -15.09
N ALA A 273 -12.87 10.02 -14.76
CA ALA A 273 -13.40 10.01 -13.40
C ALA A 273 -13.72 8.58 -12.92
N VAL A 274 -14.41 7.77 -13.72
CA VAL A 274 -14.69 6.36 -13.40
C VAL A 274 -13.40 5.56 -13.23
N SER A 275 -12.44 5.75 -14.14
CA SER A 275 -11.15 5.06 -14.10
C SER A 275 -10.35 5.43 -12.85
N SER A 276 -10.30 6.71 -12.50
CA SER A 276 -9.61 7.21 -11.31
C SER A 276 -10.24 6.71 -10.01
N MET A 277 -11.57 6.58 -9.97
CA MET A 277 -12.26 5.96 -8.84
C MET A 277 -11.92 4.48 -8.71
N MET A 278 -11.87 3.73 -9.81
CA MET A 278 -11.47 2.32 -9.81
C MET A 278 -10.00 2.10 -9.40
N ALA A 279 -9.14 3.07 -9.66
CA ALA A 279 -7.75 3.05 -9.22
C ALA A 279 -7.63 3.20 -7.69
N GLU A 280 -8.59 3.86 -7.04
CA GLU A 280 -8.66 4.03 -5.58
C GLU A 280 -9.01 2.71 -4.88
N ARG A 281 -8.25 2.37 -3.82
CA ARG A 281 -8.33 1.06 -3.16
C ARG A 281 -9.68 0.82 -2.49
N VAL A 282 -10.20 1.78 -1.73
CA VAL A 282 -11.42 1.62 -0.94
C VAL A 282 -12.62 1.45 -1.88
N PHE A 283 -12.76 2.33 -2.88
CA PHE A 283 -13.81 2.24 -3.89
C PHE A 283 -13.75 0.91 -4.64
N ARG A 284 -12.56 0.49 -5.10
CA ARG A 284 -12.37 -0.81 -5.75
C ARG A 284 -12.81 -1.98 -4.89
N ASN A 285 -12.43 -2.00 -3.62
CA ASN A 285 -12.83 -3.07 -2.68
C ASN A 285 -14.34 -3.09 -2.49
N GLU A 286 -14.98 -1.92 -2.42
CA GLU A 286 -16.44 -1.82 -2.39
C GLU A 286 -17.09 -2.34 -3.67
N MET A 287 -16.51 -2.14 -4.86
CA MET A 287 -17.01 -2.73 -6.11
C MET A 287 -16.95 -4.27 -6.13
N TYR A 288 -15.90 -4.87 -5.54
CA TYR A 288 -15.80 -6.32 -5.39
C TYR A 288 -16.87 -6.87 -4.43
N LEU A 289 -17.21 -6.11 -3.38
CA LEU A 289 -18.14 -6.54 -2.33
C LEU A 289 -19.60 -6.16 -2.59
N ALA A 290 -19.87 -5.26 -3.54
CA ALA A 290 -21.21 -4.75 -3.81
C ALA A 290 -22.19 -5.89 -4.15
N GLU A 291 -23.40 -5.84 -3.58
CA GLU A 291 -24.47 -6.80 -3.87
C GLU A 291 -25.57 -6.16 -4.75
N GLY A 292 -25.55 -4.85 -4.92
CA GLY A 292 -26.48 -4.14 -5.81
C GLY A 292 -26.09 -2.69 -6.12
N SER A 293 -26.92 -2.04 -6.93
CA SER A 293 -26.70 -0.66 -7.39
C SER A 293 -26.62 0.37 -6.26
N LYS A 294 -27.34 0.14 -5.15
CA LYS A 294 -27.31 1.02 -3.97
C LYS A 294 -25.93 1.08 -3.32
N ASP A 295 -25.21 -0.04 -3.26
CA ASP A 295 -23.87 -0.09 -2.68
C ASP A 295 -22.87 0.68 -3.53
N LEU A 296 -23.01 0.60 -4.87
CA LEU A 296 -22.17 1.34 -5.81
C LEU A 296 -22.38 2.86 -5.67
N ILE A 297 -23.64 3.29 -5.59
CA ILE A 297 -23.99 4.71 -5.38
C ILE A 297 -23.45 5.20 -4.05
N LYS A 298 -23.60 4.41 -2.98
CA LYS A 298 -23.06 4.75 -1.66
C LYS A 298 -21.54 4.88 -1.71
N SER A 299 -20.84 3.93 -2.32
CA SER A 299 -19.39 3.96 -2.46
C SER A 299 -18.90 5.22 -3.19
N LEU A 300 -19.64 5.65 -4.22
CA LEU A 300 -19.38 6.90 -4.93
C LEU A 300 -19.67 8.13 -4.05
N GLU A 301 -20.78 8.17 -3.34
CA GLU A 301 -21.10 9.26 -2.41
C GLU A 301 -20.02 9.38 -1.31
N ASP A 302 -19.55 8.25 -0.78
CA ASP A 302 -18.45 8.22 0.19
C ASP A 302 -17.13 8.70 -0.46
N PHE A 303 -16.81 8.30 -1.69
CA PHE A 303 -15.64 8.82 -2.42
C PHE A 303 -15.68 10.35 -2.58
N LEU A 304 -16.86 10.90 -2.88
CA LEU A 304 -17.06 12.35 -3.01
C LEU A 304 -16.92 13.07 -1.66
N GLU A 305 -17.36 12.48 -0.56
CA GLU A 305 -17.21 13.06 0.79
C GLU A 305 -15.73 13.25 1.17
N TYR A 306 -14.87 12.35 0.73
CA TYR A 306 -13.42 12.40 0.99
C TYR A 306 -12.60 13.05 -0.14
N SER A 307 -13.26 13.73 -1.09
CA SER A 307 -12.62 14.46 -2.18
C SER A 307 -12.41 15.95 -1.84
N ILE A 308 -11.27 16.52 -2.25
CA ILE A 308 -11.00 17.95 -2.08
C ILE A 308 -11.35 18.69 -3.37
N VAL A 309 -12.28 19.65 -3.27
CA VAL A 309 -12.58 20.57 -4.37
C VAL A 309 -11.69 21.80 -4.24
N LEU A 310 -10.84 22.00 -5.25
CA LEU A 310 -10.04 23.22 -5.38
C LEU A 310 -10.83 24.26 -6.19
N PRO A 311 -11.30 25.35 -5.58
CA PRO A 311 -11.98 26.40 -6.32
C PRO A 311 -10.99 27.14 -7.24
N PRO A 312 -11.46 27.72 -8.36
CA PRO A 312 -10.61 28.55 -9.20
C PRO A 312 -10.11 29.75 -8.39
N CYS A 313 -8.80 30.03 -8.48
CA CYS A 313 -8.17 31.13 -7.78
C CYS A 313 -7.36 31.95 -8.78
N ASP A 314 -7.57 33.27 -8.79
CA ASP A 314 -6.94 34.20 -9.74
C ASP A 314 -5.42 34.35 -9.51
N SER A 315 -4.92 33.98 -8.32
CA SER A 315 -3.51 34.04 -7.96
C SER A 315 -3.11 32.77 -7.18
N PRO A 316 -2.49 31.77 -7.82
CA PRO A 316 -2.11 30.54 -7.14
C PRO A 316 -0.98 30.83 -6.14
N ASP A 317 -1.26 30.67 -4.86
CA ASP A 317 -0.26 30.73 -3.79
C ASP A 317 0.09 29.31 -3.34
N GLU A 318 1.34 28.91 -3.58
CA GLU A 318 1.87 27.60 -3.18
C GLU A 318 1.76 27.39 -1.66
N GLN A 319 1.77 28.46 -0.86
CA GLN A 319 1.62 28.37 0.60
C GLN A 319 0.20 27.96 0.99
N LEU A 320 -0.82 28.43 0.28
CA LEU A 320 -2.21 28.02 0.50
C LEU A 320 -2.41 26.54 0.16
N LEU A 321 -1.80 26.06 -0.93
CA LEU A 321 -1.82 24.64 -1.30
C LEU A 321 -1.11 23.77 -0.26
N LYS A 322 0.03 24.22 0.28
CA LYS A 322 0.71 23.55 1.40
C LYS A 322 -0.16 23.50 2.66
N GLY A 323 -0.99 24.52 2.88
CA GLY A 323 -2.00 24.54 3.94
C GLY A 323 -3.09 23.46 3.81
N LEU A 324 -3.28 22.89 2.63
CA LEU A 324 -4.25 21.80 2.39
C LEU A 324 -3.67 20.42 2.69
N VAL A 325 -2.34 20.26 2.84
CA VAL A 325 -1.71 18.97 3.12
C VAL A 325 -2.28 18.29 4.39
N PRO A 326 -2.48 19.00 5.52
CA PRO A 326 -3.11 18.40 6.70
C PRO A 326 -4.55 17.97 6.44
N VAL A 327 -5.31 18.75 5.67
CA VAL A 327 -6.70 18.42 5.31
C VAL A 327 -6.74 17.16 4.45
N GLN A 328 -5.89 17.08 3.43
CA GLN A 328 -5.74 15.91 2.57
C GLN A 328 -5.39 14.66 3.38
N LYS A 329 -4.40 14.75 4.29
CA LYS A 329 -4.02 13.64 5.16
C LYS A 329 -5.16 13.20 6.07
N ASN A 330 -5.92 14.15 6.65
CA ASN A 330 -7.05 13.84 7.51
C ASN A 330 -8.20 13.14 6.77
N LEU A 331 -8.53 13.60 5.56
CA LEU A 331 -9.56 12.96 4.72
C LEU A 331 -9.13 11.55 4.31
N LEU A 332 -7.88 11.39 3.87
CA LEU A 332 -7.32 10.08 3.53
C LEU A 332 -7.34 9.12 4.73
N ARG A 333 -6.92 9.61 5.91
CA ARG A 333 -6.94 8.84 7.15
C ARG A 333 -8.35 8.33 7.46
N LYS A 334 -9.35 9.21 7.43
CA LYS A 334 -10.75 8.83 7.72
C LYS A 334 -11.30 7.83 6.71
N ARG A 335 -11.05 8.03 5.41
CA ARG A 335 -11.48 7.12 4.34
C ARG A 335 -10.95 5.69 4.56
N TYR A 336 -9.66 5.55 4.87
CA TYR A 336 -9.01 4.24 5.06
C TYR A 336 -9.23 3.63 6.45
N GLN A 337 -9.46 4.46 7.48
CA GLN A 337 -9.87 3.97 8.80
C GLN A 337 -11.26 3.35 8.76
N MET A 338 -12.21 3.97 8.06
CA MET A 338 -13.56 3.45 7.90
C MET A 338 -13.57 2.08 7.20
N GLU A 339 -12.67 1.87 6.22
CA GLU A 339 -12.45 0.56 5.59
C GLU A 339 -11.98 -0.50 6.60
N LYS A 340 -11.04 -0.15 7.49
CA LYS A 340 -10.53 -1.03 8.56
C LYS A 340 -11.61 -1.32 9.62
N GLU A 341 -12.41 -0.32 10.00
CA GLU A 341 -13.46 -0.44 11.03
C GLU A 341 -14.69 -1.22 10.56
N LEU A 342 -15.08 -1.11 9.28
CA LEU A 342 -16.22 -1.86 8.73
C LEU A 342 -15.96 -3.37 8.60
N GLY A 343 -14.77 -3.87 8.94
CA GLY A 343 -14.42 -5.29 8.83
C GLY A 343 -14.56 -5.85 7.41
N ARG A 344 -14.56 -4.96 6.40
CA ARG A 344 -14.61 -5.28 4.96
C ARG A 344 -13.23 -5.58 4.38
N SER A 345 -12.20 -5.52 5.22
CA SER A 345 -10.90 -6.11 4.94
C SER A 345 -11.04 -7.64 4.99
N ARG A 346 -10.34 -8.34 4.10
CA ARG A 346 -10.05 -9.78 4.19
C ARG A 346 -9.84 -10.17 5.66
N PRO A 347 -10.18 -11.39 6.10
CA PRO A 347 -9.54 -11.95 7.27
C PRO A 347 -8.04 -12.10 6.92
N GLU A 348 -7.28 -11.03 7.11
CA GLU A 348 -5.87 -11.15 7.39
C GLU A 348 -5.81 -12.10 8.57
N ILE A 349 -5.04 -13.18 8.41
CA ILE A 349 -4.55 -13.95 9.56
C ILE A 349 -4.07 -12.87 10.52
N PRO A 350 -4.64 -12.75 11.75
CA PRO A 350 -4.32 -11.62 12.58
C PRO A 350 -2.81 -11.57 12.72
N ALA A 351 -2.18 -10.56 12.11
CA ALA A 351 -0.86 -10.16 12.54
C ALA A 351 -1.10 -9.82 14.01
N GLU A 352 -0.61 -10.68 14.91
CA GLU A 352 -0.77 -10.48 16.34
C GLU A 352 -0.42 -9.01 16.62
N PRO A 353 -1.30 -8.26 17.30
CA PRO A 353 -1.04 -6.84 17.59
C PRO A 353 0.37 -6.76 18.16
N PRO A 354 1.22 -5.80 17.72
CA PRO A 354 2.64 -5.80 18.03
C PRO A 354 2.84 -6.02 19.53
N GLU A 355 3.20 -7.25 19.90
CA GLU A 355 3.19 -7.65 21.29
C GLU A 355 4.27 -6.83 21.99
N ASP A 356 3.85 -6.03 22.96
CA ASP A 356 4.77 -5.19 23.71
C ASP A 356 5.87 -6.07 24.35
N PRO A 357 7.13 -5.92 23.90
CA PRO A 357 8.23 -6.83 24.25
C PRO A 357 8.59 -6.76 25.75
N LEU A 358 8.12 -5.73 26.45
CA LEU A 358 8.36 -5.51 27.87
C LEU A 358 7.16 -5.87 28.75
N ARG A 359 6.09 -6.46 28.18
CA ARG A 359 4.92 -6.87 28.96
C ARG A 359 5.27 -8.08 29.84
N ARG A 360 4.97 -7.97 31.14
CA ARG A 360 5.18 -9.04 32.10
C ARG A 360 4.26 -10.22 31.79
N THR A 361 4.81 -11.44 31.72
CA THR A 361 4.02 -12.64 31.43
C THR A 361 3.50 -13.33 32.70
N GLY A 362 4.06 -12.99 33.87
CA GLY A 362 3.62 -13.47 35.18
C GLY A 362 4.01 -14.92 35.51
N LYS A 363 4.77 -15.59 34.62
CA LYS A 363 5.31 -16.93 34.82
C LYS A 363 6.81 -16.86 35.10
N ILE A 364 7.33 -17.77 35.92
CA ILE A 364 8.78 -17.88 36.13
C ILE A 364 9.43 -18.22 34.79
N PHE A 365 10.47 -17.47 34.38
CA PHE A 365 11.11 -17.55 33.05
C PHE A 365 10.20 -17.26 31.86
N GLY A 366 9.00 -16.72 32.05
CA GLY A 366 8.03 -16.56 30.96
C GLY A 366 8.50 -15.60 29.85
N GLY A 367 9.19 -14.52 30.20
CA GLY A 367 9.85 -13.62 29.25
C GLY A 367 10.90 -14.33 28.40
N LEU A 368 11.75 -15.17 28.99
CA LEU A 368 12.76 -15.96 28.27
C LEU A 368 12.12 -16.94 27.29
N VAL A 369 11.06 -17.64 27.71
CA VAL A 369 10.34 -18.60 26.84
C VAL A 369 9.67 -17.87 25.67
N ARG A 370 9.10 -16.69 25.91
CA ARG A 370 8.53 -15.84 24.87
C ARG A 370 9.59 -15.39 23.86
N ASP A 371 10.75 -14.94 24.34
CA ASP A 371 11.86 -14.51 23.49
C ASP A 371 12.39 -15.67 22.63
N ILE A 372 12.53 -16.86 23.21
CA ILE A 372 12.94 -18.07 22.48
C ILE A 372 11.93 -18.40 21.38
N ARG A 373 10.63 -18.45 21.72
CA ARG A 373 9.58 -18.78 20.75
C ARG A 373 9.49 -17.77 19.61
N ARG A 374 9.73 -16.49 19.89
CA ARG A 374 9.68 -15.42 18.88
C ARG A 374 10.90 -15.42 17.96
N ARG A 375 12.11 -15.62 18.52
CA ARG A 375 13.37 -15.32 17.83
C ARG A 375 14.03 -16.52 17.17
N TYR A 376 13.97 -17.70 17.79
CA TYR A 376 14.61 -18.90 17.24
C TYR A 376 14.07 -19.36 15.87
N PRO A 377 12.75 -19.25 15.56
CA PRO A 377 12.25 -19.63 14.23
C PRO A 377 12.85 -18.81 13.08
N LYS A 378 13.22 -17.55 13.35
CA LYS A 378 13.81 -16.62 12.36
C LYS A 378 15.34 -16.72 12.26
N TYR A 379 15.99 -17.47 13.15
CA TYR A 379 17.46 -17.53 13.19
C TYR A 379 18.07 -18.18 11.94
N LEU A 380 17.37 -19.12 11.31
CA LEU A 380 17.83 -19.76 10.08
C LEU A 380 17.83 -18.78 8.90
N SER A 381 16.83 -17.90 8.80
CA SER A 381 16.81 -16.87 7.75
C SER A 381 17.94 -15.86 7.95
N ASP A 382 18.22 -15.46 9.20
CA ASP A 382 19.31 -14.52 9.50
C ASP A 382 20.69 -15.01 8.99
N ILE A 383 20.93 -16.33 9.00
CA ILE A 383 22.18 -16.94 8.49
C ILE A 383 22.17 -17.02 6.96
N THR A 384 21.05 -17.39 6.34
CA THR A 384 20.96 -17.50 4.88
C THR A 384 21.03 -16.13 4.21
N ASP A 385 20.39 -15.12 4.81
CA ASP A 385 20.32 -13.76 4.28
C ASP A 385 21.68 -13.03 4.38
N ALA A 386 22.52 -13.43 5.33
CA ALA A 386 23.86 -12.89 5.51
C ALA A 386 24.86 -13.29 4.41
N LEU A 387 24.51 -14.22 3.51
CA LEU A 387 25.34 -14.64 2.36
C LEU A 387 25.29 -13.65 1.20
N ASN A 388 25.33 -12.35 1.50
CA ASN A 388 25.37 -11.26 0.52
C ASN A 388 26.79 -10.65 0.44
N PRO A 389 27.30 -10.31 -0.75
CA PRO A 389 28.58 -9.60 -0.93
C PRO A 389 28.73 -8.33 -0.07
N GLN A 390 27.65 -7.61 0.22
CA GLN A 390 27.67 -6.42 1.07
C GLN A 390 27.96 -6.75 2.55
N CYS A 391 27.48 -7.90 3.05
CA CYS A 391 27.74 -8.36 4.40
C CYS A 391 29.22 -8.71 4.63
N LEU A 392 29.91 -9.19 3.59
CA LEU A 392 31.35 -9.50 3.67
C LEU A 392 32.18 -8.26 4.02
N ALA A 393 31.85 -7.09 3.45
CA ALA A 393 32.53 -5.84 3.76
C ALA A 393 32.33 -5.42 5.23
N ALA A 394 31.10 -5.59 5.75
CA ALA A 394 30.78 -5.31 7.15
C ALA A 394 31.55 -6.24 8.12
N VAL A 395 31.67 -7.53 7.79
CA VAL A 395 32.45 -8.50 8.59
C VAL A 395 33.91 -8.08 8.70
N ILE A 396 34.54 -7.71 7.58
CA ILE A 396 35.94 -7.26 7.57
C ILE A 396 36.11 -5.97 8.38
N PHE A 397 35.19 -5.02 8.22
CA PHE A 397 35.22 -3.76 8.97
C PHE A 397 35.09 -3.99 10.48
N ILE A 398 34.11 -4.78 10.93
CA ILE A 398 33.89 -5.09 12.35
C ILE A 398 35.09 -5.85 12.93
N TYR A 399 35.71 -6.75 12.18
CA TYR A 399 36.92 -7.45 12.62
C TYR A 399 38.03 -6.47 13.02
N PHE A 400 38.38 -5.52 12.16
CA PHE A 400 39.41 -4.53 12.47
C PHE A 400 38.97 -3.54 13.56
N ALA A 401 37.69 -3.17 13.58
CA ALA A 401 37.12 -2.30 14.61
C ALA A 401 37.16 -2.93 16.01
N ALA A 402 36.97 -4.25 16.12
CA ALA A 402 37.01 -4.98 17.40
C ALA A 402 38.44 -5.37 17.81
N LEU A 403 39.32 -5.64 16.85
CA LEU A 403 40.70 -6.09 17.11
C LEU A 403 41.55 -5.01 17.79
N SER A 404 41.47 -3.77 17.34
CA SER A 404 42.32 -2.68 17.87
C SER A 404 42.05 -2.36 19.35
N PRO A 405 40.79 -2.19 19.81
CA PRO A 405 40.48 -2.05 21.23
C PRO A 405 40.89 -3.27 22.04
N ALA A 406 40.71 -4.49 21.53
CA ALA A 406 41.08 -5.71 22.25
C ALA A 406 42.61 -5.79 22.49
N ILE A 407 43.43 -5.43 21.51
CA ILE A 407 44.89 -5.37 21.68
C ILE A 407 45.27 -4.29 22.69
N THR A 408 44.68 -3.10 22.55
CA THR A 408 44.98 -1.94 23.42
C THR A 408 44.63 -2.24 24.87
N PHE A 409 43.42 -2.72 25.14
CA PHE A 409 42.98 -3.05 26.50
C PHE A 409 43.67 -4.31 27.05
N GLY A 410 44.00 -5.28 26.20
CA GLY A 410 44.77 -6.46 26.60
C GLY A 410 46.18 -6.11 27.06
N GLY A 411 46.82 -5.13 26.40
CA GLY A 411 48.13 -4.62 26.81
C GLY A 411 48.09 -3.90 28.15
N LEU A 412 47.09 -3.03 28.34
CA LEU A 412 46.86 -2.35 29.61
C LEU A 412 46.54 -3.33 30.74
N MET A 413 45.69 -4.33 30.48
CA MET A 413 45.40 -5.38 31.48
C MET A 413 46.64 -6.20 31.86
N ALA A 414 47.52 -6.50 30.90
CA ALA A 414 48.77 -7.22 31.18
C ALA A 414 49.66 -6.45 32.16
N GLU A 415 49.73 -5.12 32.01
CA GLU A 415 50.49 -4.25 32.90
C GLU A 415 49.84 -4.16 34.30
N LYS A 416 48.51 -4.08 34.36
CA LYS A 416 47.77 -3.91 35.63
C LYS A 416 47.57 -5.20 36.43
N THR A 417 47.65 -6.36 35.80
CA THR A 417 47.38 -7.67 36.44
C THR A 417 48.63 -8.53 36.58
N ASP A 418 49.83 -7.95 36.65
CA ASP A 418 51.11 -8.68 36.71
C ASP A 418 51.21 -9.80 35.63
N LYS A 419 50.71 -9.54 34.41
CA LYS A 419 50.67 -10.47 33.27
C LYS A 419 49.81 -11.72 33.45
N TRP A 420 48.92 -11.77 34.45
CA TRP A 420 47.95 -12.86 34.58
C TRP A 420 46.87 -12.82 33.49
N MET A 421 46.58 -11.64 32.93
CA MET A 421 45.65 -11.46 31.81
C MET A 421 46.30 -10.58 30.74
N GLY A 422 46.67 -11.17 29.61
CA GLY A 422 47.33 -10.48 28.51
C GLY A 422 46.47 -10.31 27.26
N VAL A 423 47.13 -9.89 26.18
CA VAL A 423 46.49 -9.68 24.87
C VAL A 423 45.97 -11.01 24.30
N SER A 424 46.74 -12.10 24.42
CA SER A 424 46.36 -13.43 23.93
C SER A 424 45.11 -13.95 24.61
N GLU A 425 45.06 -13.86 25.95
CA GLU A 425 43.97 -14.38 26.75
C GLU A 425 42.69 -13.58 26.51
N LEU A 426 42.81 -12.25 26.38
CA LEU A 426 41.68 -11.39 26.08
C LEU A 426 41.11 -11.65 24.69
N LEU A 427 41.95 -11.82 23.66
CA LEU A 427 41.51 -12.12 22.29
C LEU A 427 40.79 -13.48 22.20
N VAL A 428 41.33 -14.51 22.85
CA VAL A 428 40.68 -15.83 22.86
C VAL A 428 39.37 -15.79 23.65
N SER A 429 39.36 -15.12 24.81
CA SER A 429 38.15 -14.98 25.64
C SER A 429 37.04 -14.25 24.89
N THR A 430 37.32 -13.12 24.24
CA THR A 430 36.32 -12.35 23.50
C THR A 430 35.80 -13.10 22.27
N ALA A 431 36.66 -13.85 21.57
CA ALA A 431 36.25 -14.69 20.45
C ALA A 431 35.30 -15.82 20.89
N VAL A 432 35.66 -16.56 21.94
CA VAL A 432 34.82 -17.64 22.47
C VAL A 432 33.48 -17.10 22.99
N GLN A 433 33.50 -16.00 23.74
CA GLN A 433 32.29 -15.36 24.23
C GLN A 433 31.40 -14.83 23.10
N GLY A 434 31.99 -14.26 22.04
CA GLY A 434 31.28 -13.82 20.84
C GLY A 434 30.54 -14.97 20.15
N ILE A 435 31.22 -16.09 19.93
CA ILE A 435 30.61 -17.27 19.30
C ILE A 435 29.46 -17.81 20.15
N VAL A 436 29.68 -17.99 21.45
CA VAL A 436 28.65 -18.48 22.38
C VAL A 436 27.45 -17.53 22.40
N PHE A 437 27.68 -16.23 22.46
CA PHE A 437 26.61 -15.24 22.45
C PHE A 437 25.82 -15.23 21.14
N CYS A 438 26.48 -15.31 19.99
CA CYS A 438 25.81 -15.34 18.69
C CYS A 438 24.92 -16.59 18.51
N ILE A 439 25.34 -17.73 19.05
CA ILE A 439 24.57 -18.99 18.97
C ILE A 439 23.34 -18.95 19.89
N PHE A 440 23.49 -18.51 21.13
CA PHE A 440 22.42 -18.61 22.14
C PHE A 440 21.56 -17.34 22.30
N GLY A 441 22.13 -16.16 22.03
CA GLY A 441 21.46 -14.87 22.18
C GLY A 441 20.58 -14.49 20.99
N ALA A 442 20.70 -15.21 19.86
CA ALA A 442 19.99 -14.95 18.61
C ALA A 442 20.04 -13.48 18.15
N GLN A 443 21.07 -12.72 18.56
CA GLN A 443 21.26 -11.31 18.26
C GLN A 443 22.59 -11.09 17.53
N PRO A 444 22.60 -11.15 16.19
CA PRO A 444 23.83 -11.15 15.40
C PRO A 444 24.57 -9.79 15.38
N LEU A 445 23.92 -8.70 15.79
CA LEU A 445 24.45 -7.33 15.73
C LEU A 445 25.16 -6.85 17.00
N LEU A 446 25.24 -7.66 18.06
CA LEU A 446 25.86 -7.24 19.32
C LEU A 446 27.39 -7.41 19.27
N ILE A 447 28.12 -6.31 19.36
CA ILE A 447 29.58 -6.31 19.41
C ILE A 447 30.01 -6.36 20.89
N LEU A 448 30.53 -7.52 21.32
CA LEU A 448 31.12 -7.66 22.64
C LEU A 448 32.51 -7.02 22.66
N GLY A 449 32.72 -6.08 23.58
CA GLY A 449 33.99 -5.36 23.72
C GLY A 449 34.37 -5.15 25.18
N PHE A 450 35.66 -5.22 25.45
CA PHE A 450 36.20 -4.81 26.74
C PHE A 450 36.18 -3.28 26.85
N SER A 451 35.80 -2.75 28.00
CA SER A 451 35.60 -1.30 28.20
C SER A 451 36.47 -0.75 29.33
N GLY A 452 36.70 0.56 29.33
CA GLY A 452 37.49 1.24 30.36
C GLY A 452 37.00 0.99 31.80
N PRO A 453 35.68 1.03 32.09
CA PRO A 453 35.18 0.72 33.43
C PRO A 453 35.47 -0.72 33.88
N LEU A 454 35.40 -1.70 32.96
CA LEU A 454 35.77 -3.07 33.26
C LEU A 454 37.26 -3.18 33.59
N LEU A 455 38.12 -2.44 32.89
CA LEU A 455 39.55 -2.38 33.20
C LEU A 455 39.80 -1.88 34.62
N VAL A 456 39.16 -0.76 35.00
CA VAL A 456 39.32 -0.15 36.33
C VAL A 456 38.82 -1.11 37.42
N PHE A 457 37.70 -1.79 37.18
CA PHE A 457 37.19 -2.81 38.09
C PHE A 457 38.18 -3.97 38.25
N GLU A 458 38.73 -4.49 37.16
CA GLU A 458 39.71 -5.59 37.18
C GLU A 458 41.01 -5.20 37.90
N GLU A 459 41.53 -3.99 37.67
CA GLU A 459 42.70 -3.47 38.38
C GLU A 459 42.44 -3.38 39.90
N ALA A 460 41.29 -2.83 40.29
CA ALA A 460 40.90 -2.76 41.71
C ALA A 460 40.74 -4.15 42.33
N PHE A 461 40.12 -5.08 41.60
CA PHE A 461 39.91 -6.45 42.06
C PHE A 461 41.21 -7.25 42.18
N PHE A 462 42.14 -7.09 41.23
CA PHE A 462 43.47 -7.68 41.29
C PHE A 462 44.24 -7.20 42.53
N ASN A 463 44.25 -5.89 42.77
CA ASN A 463 44.88 -5.29 43.95
C ASN A 463 44.24 -5.78 45.26
N PHE A 464 42.91 -5.93 45.28
CA PHE A 464 42.19 -6.51 46.42
C PHE A 464 42.64 -7.95 46.69
N CYS A 465 42.65 -8.81 45.67
CA CYS A 465 43.11 -10.20 45.79
C CYS A 465 44.54 -10.28 46.33
N LYS A 466 45.44 -9.45 45.81
CA LYS A 466 46.83 -9.35 46.25
C LYS A 466 46.95 -8.93 47.73
N SER A 467 46.11 -8.00 48.18
CA SER A 467 46.08 -7.54 49.59
C SER A 467 45.57 -8.60 50.57
N GLN A 468 44.65 -9.46 50.12
CA GLN A 468 44.02 -10.50 50.94
C GLN A 468 44.70 -11.87 50.82
N GLY A 469 45.71 -12.00 49.96
CA GLY A 469 46.37 -13.28 49.68
C GLY A 469 45.48 -14.29 48.93
N ILE A 470 44.49 -13.81 48.20
CA ILE A 470 43.59 -14.63 47.38
C ILE A 470 44.16 -14.73 45.96
N GLU A 471 44.13 -15.92 45.37
CA GLU A 471 44.52 -16.10 43.97
C GLU A 471 43.50 -15.41 43.04
N TYR A 472 43.99 -14.51 42.19
CA TYR A 472 43.18 -13.68 41.30
C TYR A 472 42.22 -14.51 40.41
N ILE A 473 42.70 -15.59 39.81
CA ILE A 473 41.89 -16.45 38.94
C ILE A 473 40.77 -17.15 39.73
N VAL A 474 41.07 -17.66 40.92
CA VAL A 474 40.07 -18.30 41.79
C VAL A 474 39.00 -17.30 42.21
N GLY A 475 39.40 -16.08 42.59
CA GLY A 475 38.48 -15.00 42.89
C GLY A 475 37.56 -14.65 41.71
N ARG A 476 38.12 -14.60 40.50
CA ARG A 476 37.37 -14.32 39.25
C ARG A 476 36.31 -15.40 38.96
N VAL A 477 36.63 -16.67 39.18
CA VAL A 477 35.66 -17.78 39.03
C VAL A 477 34.49 -17.63 40.00
N TRP A 478 34.75 -17.26 41.26
CA TRP A 478 33.69 -17.03 42.25
C TRP A 478 32.79 -15.85 41.88
N ILE A 479 33.36 -14.74 41.40
CA ILE A 479 32.57 -13.63 40.86
C ILE A 479 31.69 -14.12 39.71
N GLY A 480 32.24 -14.92 38.78
CA GLY A 480 31.49 -15.51 37.69
C GLY A 480 30.31 -16.36 38.15
N PHE A 481 30.50 -17.22 39.17
CA PHE A 481 29.43 -18.04 39.73
C PHE A 481 28.29 -17.19 40.32
N TRP A 482 28.63 -16.16 41.09
CA TRP A 482 27.64 -15.23 41.65
C TRP A 482 26.91 -14.44 40.57
N LEU A 483 27.61 -14.00 39.53
CA LEU A 483 26.99 -13.32 38.39
C LEU A 483 25.98 -14.22 37.69
N ILE A 484 26.31 -15.49 37.43
CA ILE A 484 25.38 -16.46 36.83
C ILE A 484 24.14 -16.63 37.71
N LEU A 485 24.32 -16.81 39.02
CA LEU A 485 23.21 -16.97 39.95
C LEU A 485 22.28 -15.74 39.95
N ILE A 486 22.85 -14.54 40.04
CA ILE A 486 22.09 -13.28 40.03
C ILE A 486 21.34 -13.13 38.70
N VAL A 487 21.99 -13.39 37.56
CA VAL A 487 21.35 -13.31 36.24
C VAL A 487 20.20 -14.28 36.11
N ILE A 488 20.36 -15.54 36.56
CA ILE A 488 19.28 -16.54 36.54
C ILE A 488 18.09 -16.06 37.37
N ILE A 489 18.33 -15.50 38.56
CA ILE A 489 17.27 -14.94 39.42
C ILE A 489 16.56 -13.78 38.72
N VAL A 490 17.31 -12.84 38.14
CA VAL A 490 16.73 -11.66 37.44
C VAL A 490 15.88 -12.10 36.24
N VAL A 491 16.35 -13.08 35.46
CA VAL A 491 15.60 -13.63 34.32
C VAL A 491 14.36 -14.40 34.79
N ALA A 492 14.47 -15.17 35.86
CA ALA A 492 13.36 -15.92 36.43
C ALA A 492 12.19 -15.01 36.83
N PHE A 493 12.48 -13.82 37.37
CA PHE A 493 11.49 -12.84 37.81
C PHE A 493 11.12 -11.78 36.76
N GLU A 494 11.59 -11.90 35.51
CA GLU A 494 11.33 -10.95 34.43
C GLU A 494 11.77 -9.52 34.78
N GLY A 495 12.99 -9.36 35.29
CA GLY A 495 13.55 -8.06 35.66
C GLY A 495 13.63 -7.04 34.51
N SER A 496 13.51 -7.48 33.25
CA SER A 496 13.41 -6.61 32.07
C SER A 496 12.23 -5.63 32.13
N PHE A 497 11.16 -5.96 32.85
CA PHE A 497 10.03 -5.04 33.08
C PHE A 497 10.46 -3.74 33.79
N LEU A 498 11.48 -3.79 34.66
CA LEU A 498 11.95 -2.61 35.41
C LEU A 498 12.49 -1.51 34.48
N VAL A 499 12.90 -1.86 33.25
CA VAL A 499 13.33 -0.88 32.23
C VAL A 499 12.18 0.02 31.79
N ARG A 500 10.91 -0.40 31.92
CA ARG A 500 9.76 0.50 31.68
C ARG A 500 9.65 1.62 32.71
N LEU A 501 10.15 1.40 33.93
CA LEU A 501 10.00 2.34 35.04
C LEU A 501 11.00 3.50 34.97
N SER A 502 12.05 3.42 34.14
CA SER A 502 12.96 4.55 33.89
C SER A 502 12.54 5.34 32.65
N PRO A 503 12.02 6.58 32.80
CA PRO A 503 11.58 7.41 31.67
C PRO A 503 12.72 7.70 30.67
N ASP A 504 13.95 7.84 31.17
CA ASP A 504 15.15 8.13 30.37
C ASP A 504 15.63 6.93 29.54
N SER A 505 15.38 5.69 29.98
CA SER A 505 15.79 4.50 29.23
C SER A 505 14.80 4.15 28.12
N ARG A 506 13.51 4.46 28.34
CA ARG A 506 12.47 4.27 27.32
C ARG A 506 12.79 5.08 26.05
N ARG A 507 13.20 6.34 26.22
CA ARG A 507 13.49 7.28 25.12
C ARG A 507 14.81 7.01 24.39
N LYS A 508 15.78 6.35 25.03
CA LYS A 508 17.12 6.08 24.46
C LYS A 508 17.27 4.72 23.80
N TYR A 509 16.57 3.69 24.30
CA TYR A 509 16.79 2.30 23.87
C TYR A 509 15.64 1.71 23.04
N PHE A 510 14.48 2.37 23.05
CA PHE A 510 13.31 1.97 22.27
C PHE A 510 12.63 3.20 21.64
N PRO A 511 13.26 3.82 20.61
CA PRO A 511 12.57 4.78 19.77
C PRO A 511 11.59 3.99 18.91
N PHE A 512 10.33 3.95 19.32
CA PHE A 512 9.22 3.62 18.44
C PHE A 512 8.59 4.94 18.01
#